data_AF-A0A7S8IKS9-F1
#
_entry.id   AF-A0A7S8IKS9-F1
#
_cell.length_a   1.000
_cell.length_b   1.000
_cell.length_c   1.000
_cell.angle_alpha   90.00
_cell.angle_beta   90.00
_cell.angle_gamma   90.00
#
_symmetry.space_group_name_H-M   'P 1'
#
loop_
_entity.id
_entity.type
_entity.pdbx_description
1 polymer ?
#
loop_
_entity_poly.entity_id
_entity_poly.type
_entity_poly.pdbx_seq_one_letter_code
_entity_poly.pdbx_strand_id
1 'polypeptide(L)'
;MPSTLLIRAQGNFIEYVPLGVTTLGLVETRAAPAWIVIPFGAILVIGRVLHAFGMLTASGPVRGFGILTYLALLGAAGRLIAAVGFV
;
A
#
# COMPACT_ATOMS: atom_id res chain seq x y z
N MET A 1 -14.62 22.91 -4.63
CA MET A 1 -14.02 23.13 -5.97
C MET A 1 -13.37 21.83 -6.43
N PRO A 2 -13.52 21.41 -7.70
CA PRO A 2 -13.00 20.14 -8.21
C PRO A 2 -11.48 19.96 -8.06
N SER A 3 -10.73 21.06 -7.94
CA SER A 3 -9.29 21.06 -7.67
C SER A 3 -8.88 20.39 -6.34
N THR A 4 -9.73 20.44 -5.31
CA THR A 4 -9.36 19.89 -3.99
C THR A 4 -9.38 18.36 -3.95
N LEU A 5 -10.18 17.70 -4.79
CA LEU A 5 -10.25 16.24 -4.86
C LEU A 5 -8.99 15.65 -5.48
N LEU A 6 -8.45 16.30 -6.52
CA LEU A 6 -7.20 15.92 -7.17
C LEU A 6 -6.00 16.08 -6.23
N ILE A 7 -5.95 17.21 -5.50
CA ILE A 7 -4.92 17.46 -4.48
C ILE A 7 -4.98 16.39 -3.38
N ARG A 8 -6.18 16.02 -2.91
CA ARG A 8 -6.34 14.94 -1.92
C ARG A 8 -5.97 13.56 -2.47
N ALA A 9 -6.28 13.27 -3.73
CA ALA A 9 -5.89 12.00 -4.37
C ALA A 9 -4.37 11.87 -4.46
N GLN A 10 -3.70 12.93 -4.91
CA GLN A 10 -2.24 12.98 -5.02
C GLN A 10 -1.58 12.96 -3.64
N GLY A 11 -2.10 13.70 -2.65
CA GLY A 11 -1.64 13.66 -1.26
C GLY A 11 -1.64 12.24 -0.68
N ASN A 12 -2.76 11.52 -0.82
CA ASN A 12 -2.84 10.13 -0.38
C ASN A 12 -1.86 9.22 -1.14
N PHE A 13 -1.57 9.49 -2.42
CA PHE A 13 -0.61 8.68 -3.17
C PHE A 13 0.82 8.88 -2.66
N ILE A 14 1.26 10.14 -2.51
CA ILE A 14 2.63 10.47 -2.09
C ILE A 14 2.92 10.10 -0.62
N GLU A 15 1.90 9.95 0.20
CA GLU A 15 2.08 9.47 1.58
C GLU A 15 2.28 7.95 1.62
N TYR A 16 1.36 7.19 1.01
CA TYR A 16 1.30 5.75 1.25
C TYR A 16 2.17 4.91 0.31
N VAL A 17 2.36 5.33 -0.94
CA VAL A 17 3.13 4.55 -1.91
C VAL A 17 4.63 4.53 -1.57
N PRO A 18 5.28 5.67 -1.26
CA PRO A 18 6.69 5.66 -0.85
C PRO A 18 6.93 4.86 0.43
N LEU A 19 6.02 4.97 1.42
CA LEU A 19 6.10 4.16 2.64
C LEU A 19 5.97 2.67 2.34
N GLY A 20 5.06 2.27 1.45
CA GLY A 20 4.86 0.89 1.05
C GLY A 20 6.07 0.29 0.35
N VAL A 21 6.61 1.00 -0.64
CA VAL A 21 7.79 0.56 -1.39
C VAL A 21 9.03 0.51 -0.48
N THR A 22 9.21 1.48 0.41
CA THR A 22 10.33 1.47 1.38
C THR A 22 10.22 0.28 2.32
N THR A 23 9.03 -0.02 2.83
CA THR A 23 8.82 -1.15 3.74
C THR A 23 9.05 -2.49 3.03
N LEU A 24 8.60 -2.63 1.79
CA LEU A 24 8.86 -3.82 0.95
C LEU A 24 10.36 -4.01 0.68
N GLY A 25 11.08 -2.93 0.35
CA GLY A 25 12.53 -2.97 0.19
C GLY A 25 13.23 -3.42 1.48
N LEU A 26 12.81 -2.92 2.64
CA LEU A 26 13.34 -3.37 3.94
C LEU A 26 13.05 -4.86 4.20
N VAL A 27 11.87 -5.37 3.83
CA VAL A 27 11.55 -6.80 3.94
C VAL A 27 12.44 -7.64 3.01
N GLU A 28 12.67 -7.18 1.78
CA GLU A 28 13.55 -7.84 0.80
C GLU A 28 15.02 -7.89 1.27
N THR A 29 15.54 -6.78 1.82
CA THR A 29 16.92 -6.74 2.36
C THR A 29 17.16 -7.70 3.53
N ARG A 30 16.12 -8.19 4.19
CA ARG A 30 16.22 -9.23 5.24
C ARG A 30 16.18 -10.66 4.70
N ALA A 31 16.54 -10.86 3.44
CA ALA A 31 16.51 -12.15 2.75
C ALA A 31 15.13 -12.83 2.82
N ALA A 32 14.05 -12.05 2.83
CA ALA A 32 12.70 -12.61 2.77
C ALA A 32 12.51 -13.35 1.43
N PRO A 33 11.91 -14.55 1.44
CA PRO A 33 11.59 -15.26 0.22
C PRO A 33 10.70 -14.42 -0.72
N ALA A 34 10.95 -14.50 -2.03
CA ALA A 34 10.18 -13.76 -3.04
C ALA A 34 8.67 -14.02 -2.97
N TRP A 35 8.26 -15.22 -2.55
CA TRP A 35 6.84 -15.59 -2.38
C TRP A 35 6.13 -14.80 -1.27
N ILE A 36 6.87 -14.14 -0.37
CA ILE A 36 6.33 -13.22 0.64
C ILE A 36 6.27 -11.79 0.09
N VAL A 37 7.32 -11.35 -0.62
CA VAL A 37 7.46 -9.96 -1.10
C VAL A 37 6.49 -9.64 -2.24
N ILE A 38 6.39 -10.55 -3.22
CA ILE A 38 5.56 -10.39 -4.42
C ILE A 38 4.07 -10.16 -4.09
N PRO A 39 3.41 -10.95 -3.23
CA PRO A 39 1.99 -10.74 -2.94
C PRO A 39 1.73 -9.42 -2.19
N PHE A 40 2.60 -8.99 -1.27
CA PHE A 40 2.44 -7.69 -0.62
C PHE A 40 2.60 -6.53 -1.62
N GLY A 41 3.56 -6.62 -2.55
CA GLY A 41 3.70 -5.67 -3.65
C GLY A 41 2.47 -5.64 -4.57
N ALA A 42 1.95 -6.81 -4.95
CA ALA A 42 0.76 -6.92 -5.79
C ALA A 42 -0.48 -6.31 -5.13
N ILE A 43 -0.70 -6.57 -3.84
CA ILE A 43 -1.83 -6.01 -3.06
C ILE A 43 -1.69 -4.49 -2.97
N LEU A 44 -0.47 -3.96 -2.79
CA LEU A 44 -0.21 -2.51 -2.78
C LEU A 44 -0.61 -1.86 -4.12
N VAL A 45 -0.18 -2.46 -5.24
CA VAL A 45 -0.50 -1.95 -6.58
C VAL A 45 -2.00 -2.02 -6.86
N ILE A 46 -2.62 -3.18 -6.63
CA ILE A 46 -4.05 -3.40 -6.88
C ILE A 46 -4.90 -2.46 -6.03
N GLY A 47 -4.59 -2.34 -4.72
CA GLY A 47 -5.30 -1.44 -3.81
C GLY A 47 -5.23 0.02 -4.23
N ARG A 48 -4.08 0.47 -4.78
CA ARG A 48 -3.91 1.85 -5.27
C ARG A 48 -4.66 2.13 -6.56
N VAL A 49 -4.63 1.20 -7.50
CA VAL A 49 -5.39 1.32 -8.76
C VAL A 49 -6.89 1.34 -8.48
N LEU A 50 -7.39 0.43 -7.64
CA LEU A 50 -8.80 0.38 -7.26
C LEU A 50 -9.24 1.64 -6.49
N HIS A 51 -8.41 2.15 -5.58
CA HIS A 51 -8.71 3.39 -4.85
C HIS A 51 -8.79 4.61 -5.77
N ALA A 52 -7.84 4.75 -6.71
CA ALA A 52 -7.87 5.82 -7.71
C ALA A 52 -9.11 5.72 -8.60
N PHE A 53 -9.46 4.51 -9.06
CA PHE A 53 -10.65 4.27 -9.86
C PHE A 53 -11.95 4.57 -9.09
N GLY A 54 -12.04 4.18 -7.82
CA GLY A 54 -13.17 4.49 -6.94
C GLY A 54 -13.33 5.98 -6.65
N MET A 55 -12.23 6.74 -6.61
CA MET A 55 -12.28 8.20 -6.53
C MET A 55 -12.79 8.84 -7.82
N LEU A 56 -12.37 8.34 -8.99
CA LEU A 56 -12.78 8.87 -10.29
C LEU A 56 -14.24 8.57 -10.64
N THR A 57 -14.75 7.42 -10.20
CA THR A 57 -16.14 6.98 -10.47
C THR A 57 -17.14 7.42 -9.39
N ALA A 58 -16.69 8.14 -8.35
CA ALA A 58 -17.49 8.52 -7.18
C ALA A 58 -18.22 7.34 -6.49
N SER A 59 -17.74 6.11 -6.70
CA SER A 59 -18.34 4.89 -6.17
C SER A 59 -17.79 4.62 -4.77
N GLY A 60 -18.62 4.87 -3.75
CA GLY A 60 -18.30 4.62 -2.33
C GLY A 60 -17.76 3.21 -2.04
N PRO A 61 -18.37 2.13 -2.57
CA PRO A 61 -17.88 0.76 -2.37
C PRO A 61 -16.49 0.52 -2.96
N VAL A 62 -16.23 1.06 -4.16
CA VAL A 62 -14.94 0.86 -4.85
C VAL A 62 -13.83 1.64 -4.18
N ARG A 63 -14.15 2.81 -3.63
CA ARG A 63 -13.23 3.62 -2.80
C ARG A 63 -12.82 2.88 -1.52
N GLY A 64 -13.68 1.99 -1.01
CA GLY A 64 -13.40 1.12 0.13
C GLY A 64 -12.22 0.16 -0.09
N PHE A 65 -11.92 -0.22 -1.33
CA PHE A 65 -10.75 -1.06 -1.65
C PHE A 65 -9.40 -0.39 -1.36
N GLY A 66 -9.38 0.92 -1.04
CA GLY A 66 -8.19 1.58 -0.48
C GLY A 66 -7.67 0.91 0.79
N ILE A 67 -8.53 0.18 1.53
CA ILE A 67 -8.14 -0.58 2.71
C ILE A 67 -7.11 -1.67 2.42
N LEU A 68 -7.06 -2.17 1.17
CA LEU A 68 -6.06 -3.14 0.74
C LEU A 68 -4.63 -2.57 0.84
N THR A 69 -4.45 -1.25 0.67
CA THR A 69 -3.12 -0.65 0.85
C THR A 69 -2.69 -0.68 2.31
N TYR A 70 -3.61 -0.44 3.25
CA TYR A 70 -3.31 -0.52 4.67
C TYR A 70 -3.00 -1.96 5.09
N LEU A 71 -3.72 -2.95 4.54
CA LEU A 71 -3.42 -4.36 4.78
C LEU A 71 -2.03 -4.76 4.26
N ALA A 72 -1.62 -4.28 3.08
CA ALA A 72 -0.27 -4.51 2.55
C ALA A 72 0.81 -3.86 3.43
N LEU A 73 0.60 -2.62 3.85
CA LEU A 73 1.52 -1.89 4.73
C LEU A 73 1.68 -2.57 6.11
N LEU A 74 0.56 -2.89 6.76
CA LEU A 74 0.57 -3.53 8.08
C LEU A 74 1.14 -4.95 8.02
N GLY A 75 0.85 -5.71 6.97
CA GLY A 75 1.42 -7.04 6.75
C GLY A 75 2.94 -7.00 6.54
N ALA A 76 3.42 -6.10 5.69
CA ALA A 76 4.86 -5.93 5.45
C ALA A 76 5.59 -5.43 6.71
N ALA A 77 5.00 -4.48 7.43
CA ALA A 77 5.55 -3.99 8.71
C ALA A 77 5.57 -5.09 9.78
N GLY A 78 4.51 -5.88 9.91
CA GLY A 78 4.46 -7.02 10.83
C GLY A 78 5.54 -8.06 10.54
N ARG A 79 5.76 -8.41 9.26
CA ARG A 79 6.85 -9.31 8.85
C ARG A 79 8.22 -8.74 9.18
N LEU A 80 8.41 -7.42 9.03
CA LEU A 80 9.65 -6.74 9.36
C LEU A 80 9.91 -6.77 10.87
N ILE A 81 8.91 -6.46 11.70
CA ILE A 81 9.01 -6.51 13.18
C ILE A 81 9.33 -7.94 13.64
N ALA A 82 8.63 -8.94 13.12
CA ALA A 82 8.93 -10.35 13.41
C ALA A 82 10.38 -10.67 13.05
N ALA A 83 10.89 -10.20 11.91
CA ALA A 83 12.28 -10.40 11.52
C ALA A 83 13.31 -9.75 12.47
N VAL A 84 12.94 -8.68 13.17
CA VAL A 84 13.82 -7.97 14.13
C VAL A 84 13.80 -8.68 15.48
N GLY A 85 12.63 -9.11 15.94
CA GLY A 85 12.43 -9.64 17.30
C GLY A 85 13.01 -11.03 17.54
N PHE A 86 13.53 -11.71 16.52
CA PHE A 86 14.22 -13.00 16.63
C PHE A 86 15.75 -12.89 16.51
N VAL A 87 16.31 -11.68 16.62
CA VAL A 87 17.76 -11.42 16.73
C VAL A 87 18.14 -11.19 18.19
#